data_AF-A0A8J3WFH6-F1
#
_entry.id   AF-A0A8J3WFH6-F1
#
_cell.length_a   1.000
_cell.length_b   1.000
_cell.length_c   1.000
_cell.angle_alpha   90.00
_cell.angle_beta   90.00
_cell.angle_gamma   90.00
#
_symmetry.space_group_name_H-M   'P 1'
#
loop_
_entity.id
_entity.type
_entity.pdbx_description
1 polymer ?
#
loop_
_entity_poly.entity_id
_entity_poly.type
_entity_poly.pdbx_seq_one_letter_code
_entity_poly.pdbx_strand_id
1 'polypeptide(L)'
;MPHRHPYPHTDLQEVASRNTTAAQLLAALTQEPLPLLPVWAHVIAALDDIEALIDEITGLRAELASVRYQRANLRAAIRATLAADHDGDDDPLYYIRDELHAQSSAEQAVGEGR
;
A
#
# COMPACT_ATOMS: atom_id res chain seq x y z
N MET A 1 23.93 -5.52 -0.82
CA MET A 1 23.71 -4.23 -1.50
C MET A 1 22.31 -3.73 -1.17
N PRO A 2 22.12 -2.89 -0.14
CA PRO A 2 20.80 -2.35 0.17
C PRO A 2 20.34 -1.43 -0.96
N HIS A 3 19.19 -1.71 -1.56
CA HIS A 3 18.56 -0.85 -2.56
C HIS A 3 18.18 0.46 -1.88
N ARG A 4 19.02 1.49 -2.01
CA ARG A 4 18.74 2.84 -1.55
C ARG A 4 17.64 3.39 -2.46
N HIS A 5 16.41 3.45 -1.99
CA HIS A 5 15.32 4.06 -2.75
C HIS A 5 15.64 5.56 -2.92
N PRO A 6 15.70 6.09 -4.15
CA PRO A 6 16.26 7.41 -4.43
C PRO A 6 15.31 8.58 -4.08
N TYR A 7 14.15 8.29 -3.50
CA TYR A 7 13.17 9.31 -3.11
C TYR A 7 13.06 9.35 -1.59
N PRO A 8 13.04 10.55 -0.98
CA PRO A 8 12.71 10.68 0.43
C PRO A 8 11.35 10.01 0.65
N HIS A 9 11.31 9.09 1.61
CA HIS A 9 10.07 8.41 1.95
C HIS A 9 9.17 9.44 2.62
N THR A 10 8.24 10.04 1.86
CA THR A 10 7.23 10.92 2.43
C THR A 10 6.48 10.14 3.51
N ASP A 11 6.57 10.63 4.74
CA ASP A 11 5.83 10.08 5.88
C ASP A 11 4.36 10.49 5.72
N LEU A 12 3.56 9.56 5.19
CA LEU A 12 2.14 9.81 4.95
C LEU A 12 1.36 10.01 6.25
N GLN A 13 1.82 9.42 7.35
CA GLN A 13 1.20 9.60 8.66
C GLN A 13 1.44 11.04 9.16
N GLU A 14 2.66 11.54 8.97
CA GLU A 14 2.99 12.94 9.28
C GLU A 14 2.20 13.92 8.40
N VAL A 15 2.05 13.62 7.10
CA VAL A 15 1.24 14.43 6.18
C VAL A 15 -0.24 14.41 6.59
N ALA A 16 -0.81 13.25 6.92
CA ALA A 16 -2.18 13.13 7.40
C ALA A 16 -2.40 13.96 8.67
N SER A 17 -1.51 13.82 9.65
CA SER A 17 -1.58 14.57 10.91
C SER A 17 -1.56 16.08 10.70
N ARG A 18 -0.71 16.56 9.78
CA ARG A 18 -0.64 17.98 9.39
C ARG A 18 -1.91 18.43 8.68
N ASN A 19 -2.47 17.60 7.79
CA ASN A 19 -3.70 17.91 7.06
C ASN A 19 -4.89 18.05 8.00
N THR A 20 -5.11 17.06 8.88
CA THR A 20 -6.17 17.11 9.89
C THR A 20 -6.04 18.34 10.79
N THR A 21 -4.81 18.70 11.20
CA THR A 21 -4.56 19.92 11.98
C THR A 21 -4.93 21.19 11.21
N ALA A 22 -4.58 21.27 9.92
CA ALA A 22 -4.93 22.41 9.07
C ALA A 22 -6.46 22.54 8.90
N ALA A 23 -7.15 21.43 8.64
CA ALA A 23 -8.61 21.41 8.50
C ALA A 23 -9.31 21.87 9.79
N GLN A 24 -8.83 21.43 10.96
CA GLN A 24 -9.37 21.85 12.26
C GLN A 24 -9.16 23.35 12.53
N LEU A 25 -7.97 23.89 12.22
CA LEU A 25 -7.69 25.32 12.37
C LEU A 25 -8.59 26.17 11.46
N LEU A 26 -8.82 25.71 10.24
CA LEU A 26 -9.70 26.39 9.29
C LEU A 26 -11.16 26.38 9.74
N ALA A 27 -11.66 25.23 10.21
CA ALA A 27 -12.99 25.11 10.76
C ALA A 27 -13.20 26.09 11.93
N ALA A 28 -12.21 26.21 12.83
CA ALA A 28 -12.25 27.15 13.94
C ALA A 28 -12.27 28.62 13.49
N LEU A 29 -11.48 28.98 12.47
CA LEU A 29 -11.41 30.34 11.93
C LEU A 29 -12.70 30.75 11.18
N THR A 30 -13.48 29.80 10.67
CA THR A 30 -14.75 30.06 9.98
C THR A 30 -15.94 30.30 10.91
N GLN A 31 -15.79 30.19 12.23
CA GLN A 31 -16.88 30.47 13.19
C GLN A 31 -17.15 31.97 13.40
N GLU A 32 -16.28 32.85 12.91
CA GLU A 32 -16.49 34.31 12.88
C GLU A 32 -17.05 34.75 11.51
N PRO A 33 -17.93 35.78 11.45
CA PRO A 33 -18.56 36.21 10.20
C PRO A 33 -17.55 36.91 9.29
N LEU A 34 -16.85 36.12 8.48
CA LEU A 34 -15.92 36.59 7.45
C LEU A 34 -16.58 36.55 6.05
N PRO A 35 -16.37 37.56 5.20
CA PRO A 35 -16.89 37.60 3.82
C PRO A 35 -16.24 36.58 2.85
N LEU A 36 -15.40 35.66 3.37
CA LEU A 36 -14.60 34.70 2.59
C LEU A 36 -15.14 33.26 2.63
N LEU A 37 -16.36 33.04 3.12
CA LEU A 37 -16.97 31.70 3.25
C LEU A 37 -16.78 30.78 2.01
N PRO A 38 -16.97 31.25 0.76
CA PRO A 38 -16.79 30.41 -0.42
C PRO A 38 -15.34 29.97 -0.66
N VAL A 39 -14.37 30.81 -0.31
CA VAL A 39 -12.93 30.48 -0.42
C VAL A 39 -12.58 29.42 0.62
N TRP A 40 -13.09 29.55 1.85
CA TRP A 40 -12.85 28.56 2.90
C TRP A 40 -13.42 27.19 2.58
N ALA A 41 -14.60 27.13 1.96
CA ALA A 41 -15.17 25.87 1.50
C ALA A 41 -14.27 25.17 0.46
N HIS A 42 -13.65 25.92 -0.47
CA HIS A 42 -12.70 25.36 -1.43
C HIS A 42 -11.42 24.85 -0.77
N VAL A 43 -10.92 25.57 0.25
CA VAL A 43 -9.72 25.12 0.99
C VAL A 43 -10.02 23.84 1.78
N ILE A 44 -11.18 23.75 2.43
CA ILE A 44 -11.59 22.54 3.16
C ILE A 44 -11.70 21.35 2.19
N ALA A 45 -12.40 21.53 1.06
CA ALA A 45 -12.52 20.46 0.06
C ALA A 45 -11.15 20.00 -0.48
N ALA A 46 -10.21 20.94 -0.72
CA ALA A 46 -8.86 20.60 -1.14
C ALA A 46 -8.06 19.85 -0.06
N LEU A 47 -8.35 20.07 1.23
CA LEU A 47 -7.75 19.29 2.32
C LEU A 47 -8.37 17.90 2.43
N ASP A 48 -9.68 17.77 2.18
CA ASP A 48 -10.35 16.45 2.12
C ASP A 48 -9.78 15.59 0.98
N ASP A 49 -9.48 16.19 -0.18
CA ASP A 49 -8.82 15.51 -1.30
C ASP A 49 -7.43 14.95 -0.89
N ILE A 50 -6.70 15.64 -0.01
CA ILE A 50 -5.38 15.18 0.47
C ILE A 50 -5.55 13.92 1.33
N GLU A 51 -6.57 13.84 2.16
CA GLU A 51 -6.86 12.62 2.95
C GLU A 51 -7.19 11.44 2.03
N ALA A 52 -8.08 11.64 1.04
CA ALA A 52 -8.40 10.60 0.07
C ALA A 52 -7.16 10.11 -0.70
N LEU A 53 -6.28 11.02 -1.11
CA LEU A 53 -5.02 10.67 -1.78
C LEU A 53 -4.05 9.91 -0.87
N ILE A 54 -3.99 10.23 0.42
CA ILE A 54 -3.15 9.51 1.39
C ILE A 54 -3.64 8.07 1.54
N ASP A 55 -4.94 7.87 1.64
CA ASP A 55 -5.54 6.54 1.74
C ASP A 55 -5.27 5.72 0.47
N GLU A 56 -5.45 6.34 -0.71
CA GLU A 56 -5.17 5.69 -2.00
C GLU A 56 -3.68 5.30 -2.11
N ILE A 57 -2.75 6.21 -1.80
CA ILE A 57 -1.31 5.93 -1.84
C ILE A 57 -0.95 4.83 -0.84
N THR A 58 -1.55 4.83 0.35
CA THR A 58 -1.32 3.80 1.38
C THR A 58 -1.80 2.44 0.90
N GLY A 59 -2.99 2.37 0.30
CA GLY A 59 -3.53 1.17 -0.32
C GLY A 59 -2.63 0.64 -1.45
N LEU A 60 -2.24 1.51 -2.39
CA LEU A 60 -1.34 1.16 -3.50
C LEU A 60 0.03 0.69 -3.01
N ARG A 61 0.57 1.27 -1.93
CA ARG A 61 1.83 0.81 -1.32
C ARG A 61 1.69 -0.59 -0.72
N ALA A 62 0.59 -0.87 -0.05
CA ALA A 62 0.31 -2.19 0.51
C ALA A 62 0.14 -3.25 -0.60
N GLU A 63 -0.61 -2.92 -1.66
CA GLU A 63 -0.79 -3.80 -2.82
C GLU A 63 0.54 -4.08 -3.54
N LEU A 64 1.35 -3.04 -3.78
CA LEU A 64 2.67 -3.19 -4.38
C LEU A 64 3.61 -4.06 -3.53
N ALA A 65 3.57 -3.90 -2.20
CA ALA A 65 4.36 -4.73 -1.29
C ALA A 65 3.93 -6.20 -1.36
N SER A 66 2.61 -6.46 -1.39
CA SER A 66 2.04 -7.80 -1.54
C SER A 66 2.50 -8.48 -2.84
N VAL A 67 2.35 -7.80 -3.98
CA VAL A 67 2.79 -8.34 -5.30
C VAL A 67 4.29 -8.60 -5.32
N ARG A 68 5.10 -7.71 -4.73
CA ARG A 68 6.56 -7.91 -4.62
C ARG A 68 6.90 -9.13 -3.76
N TYR A 69 6.16 -9.37 -2.70
CA TYR A 69 6.33 -10.53 -1.83
C TYR A 69 5.96 -11.84 -2.55
N GLN A 70 4.77 -11.92 -3.16
CA GLN A 70 4.33 -13.07 -3.96
C GLN A 70 5.36 -13.42 -5.06
N ARG A 71 5.86 -12.41 -5.78
CA ARG A 71 6.90 -12.62 -6.80
C ARG A 71 8.20 -13.15 -6.20
N ALA A 72 8.60 -12.68 -5.02
CA ALA A 72 9.82 -13.15 -4.35
C ALA A 72 9.68 -14.62 -3.94
N ASN A 73 8.52 -14.99 -3.38
CA ASN A 73 8.23 -16.37 -3.00
C ASN A 73 8.17 -17.30 -4.20
N LEU A 74 7.50 -16.91 -5.29
CA LEU A 74 7.47 -17.70 -6.53
C LEU A 74 8.88 -17.92 -7.10
N ARG A 75 9.74 -16.90 -7.04
CA ARG A 75 11.15 -17.06 -7.42
C ARG A 75 11.91 -18.01 -6.50
N ALA A 76 11.61 -18.02 -5.21
CA ALA A 76 12.20 -18.97 -4.27
C ALA A 76 11.71 -20.39 -4.57
N ALA A 77 10.42 -20.58 -4.82
CA ALA A 77 9.83 -21.86 -5.21
C ALA A 77 10.44 -22.42 -6.51
N ILE A 78 10.61 -21.58 -7.55
CA ILE A 78 11.29 -21.98 -8.79
C ILE A 78 12.72 -22.45 -8.51
N ARG A 79 13.47 -21.73 -7.66
CA ARG A 79 14.83 -22.12 -7.29
C ARG A 79 14.85 -23.43 -6.50
N ALA A 80 13.89 -23.63 -5.60
CA ALA A 80 13.74 -24.86 -4.84
C ALA A 80 13.44 -26.05 -5.76
N THR A 81 12.52 -25.88 -6.71
CA THR A 81 12.22 -26.90 -7.74
C THR A 81 13.46 -27.26 -8.57
N LEU A 82 14.23 -26.29 -9.03
CA LEU A 82 15.45 -26.58 -9.82
C LEU A 82 16.52 -27.28 -8.99
N ALA A 83 16.65 -26.96 -7.70
CA ALA A 83 17.57 -27.65 -6.81
C ALA A 83 17.11 -29.08 -6.53
N ALA A 84 15.82 -29.28 -6.26
CA ALA A 84 15.23 -30.59 -6.02
C ALA A 84 15.34 -31.52 -7.24
N ASP A 85 15.12 -31.00 -8.45
CA ASP A 85 15.32 -31.74 -9.71
C ASP A 85 16.79 -32.17 -9.88
N HIS A 86 17.73 -31.27 -9.55
CA HIS A 86 19.15 -31.59 -9.59
C HIS A 86 19.55 -32.67 -8.57
N ASP A 87 18.97 -32.64 -7.38
CA ASP A 87 19.24 -33.56 -6.29
C ASP A 87 18.51 -34.91 -6.45
N GLY A 88 17.65 -35.04 -7.47
CA GLY A 88 16.91 -36.26 -7.79
C GLY A 88 15.69 -36.51 -6.90
N ASP A 89 15.07 -35.45 -6.39
CA ASP A 89 13.79 -35.51 -5.68
C ASP A 89 12.71 -36.17 -6.57
N ASP A 90 11.82 -36.96 -5.97
CA ASP A 90 10.75 -37.68 -6.66
C ASP A 90 9.65 -36.72 -7.16
N ASP A 91 9.48 -35.55 -6.53
CA ASP A 91 8.50 -34.54 -6.95
C ASP A 91 9.01 -33.09 -6.82
N PRO A 92 9.97 -32.66 -7.67
CA PRO A 92 10.51 -31.31 -7.64
C PRO A 92 9.47 -30.20 -7.90
N LEU A 93 8.38 -30.53 -8.62
CA LEU A 93 7.29 -29.59 -8.94
C LEU A 93 6.38 -29.29 -7.75
N TYR A 94 6.51 -30.03 -6.65
CA TYR A 94 5.78 -29.76 -5.41
C TYR A 94 5.92 -28.31 -4.96
N TYR A 95 7.13 -27.75 -4.93
CA TYR A 95 7.40 -26.39 -4.42
C TYR A 95 6.67 -25.29 -5.20
N ILE A 96 6.60 -25.38 -6.53
CA ILE A 96 5.86 -24.41 -7.35
C ILE A 96 4.35 -24.56 -7.15
N ARG A 97 3.84 -25.80 -7.09
CA ARG A 97 2.40 -26.03 -6.88
C ARG A 97 1.95 -25.54 -5.50
N ASP A 98 2.75 -25.78 -4.48
CA ASP A 98 2.50 -25.30 -3.12
C ASP A 98 2.44 -23.77 -3.07
N GLU A 99 3.43 -23.09 -3.66
CA GLU A 99 3.44 -21.62 -3.71
C GLU A 99 2.26 -21.04 -4.51
N LEU A 100 1.88 -21.66 -5.64
CA LEU A 100 0.69 -21.24 -6.41
C LEU A 100 -0.60 -21.43 -5.59
N HIS A 101 -0.71 -22.52 -4.84
CA HIS A 101 -1.83 -22.74 -3.93
C HIS A 101 -1.87 -21.68 -2.82
N ALA A 102 -0.72 -21.38 -2.20
CA ALA A 102 -0.60 -20.35 -1.18
C ALA A 102 -1.02 -18.97 -1.71
N GLN A 103 -0.60 -18.59 -2.93
CA GLN A 103 -0.98 -17.33 -3.56
C GLN A 103 -2.48 -17.27 -3.89
N SER A 104 -3.06 -18.34 -4.44
CA SER A 104 -4.49 -18.39 -4.73
C SER A 104 -5.35 -18.23 -3.46
N SER A 105 -4.91 -18.80 -2.34
CA SER A 105 -5.59 -18.69 -1.05
C SER A 105 -5.49 -17.25 -0.50
N ALA A 106 -4.34 -16.60 -0.69
CA ALA A 106 -4.14 -15.21 -0.30
C ALA A 106 -4.98 -14.24 -1.16
N GLU A 107 -5.13 -14.48 -2.46
CA GLU A 107 -5.99 -13.70 -3.34
C GLU A 107 -7.48 -13.82 -2.96
N GLN A 108 -7.93 -15.03 -2.60
CA GLN A 108 -9.30 -15.26 -2.12
C GLN A 108 -9.59 -14.54 -0.80
N ALA A 109 -8.65 -14.57 0.16
CA ALA A 109 -8.78 -13.85 1.42
C ALA A 109 -8.86 -12.32 1.25
N VAL A 110 -8.21 -11.76 0.23
CA VAL A 110 -8.32 -10.33 -0.12
C VAL A 110 -9.67 -10.01 -0.77
N GLY A 111 -10.25 -10.96 -1.53
CA GLY A 111 -11.55 -10.81 -2.18
C GLY A 111 -12.75 -10.87 -1.23
N GLU A 112 -12.68 -11.64 -0.13
CA GLU A 112 -13.75 -11.76 0.87
C GLU A 112 -13.78 -10.60 1.89
N GLY A 113 -12.71 -9.80 1.95
CA GLY A 113 -12.58 -8.65 2.86
C GLY A 113 -12.98 -7.29 2.26
N ARG A 114 -13.52 -7.26 1.04
CA ARG A 114 -14.02 -6.06 0.34
C ARG A 114 -15.55 -6.10 0.25
#